data_AF-A0A914K9Z3-F1
#
_entry.id   AF-A0A914K9Z3-F1
#
_cell.length_a   1.000
_cell.length_b   1.000
_cell.length_c   1.000
_cell.angle_alpha   90.00
_cell.angle_beta   90.00
_cell.angle_gamma   90.00
#
_symmetry.space_group_name_H-M   'P 1'
#
loop_
_entity.id
_entity.type
_entity.pdbx_description
1 polymer ?
#
loop_
_entity_poly.entity_id
_entity_poly.type
_entity_poly.pdbx_seq_one_letter_code
_entity_poly.pdbx_strand_id
1 'polypeptide(L)'
;MWGEALMIIPVIEQGATSVNGYLPGSSTWYSVYDSYYGTKVTPGNVSHPAPLTSLIPLFVRGGYILPRQSPAMTTIYSRKNRFELLIAFTSEDTPTSNGELYWDDGESLFDDISNHNYYHFTFFSQLSSTNFILQINKIRSANGIILPKLENIELFGYKFYPNLKNATLNGNPVYFDDPNGSYSPFTQVLNVTATGMIDLNNGSSWTLTWSNTVDF
;
A
#
# COMPACT_ATOMS: atom_id res chain seq x y z
N MET A 1 15.13 9.11 0.73
CA MET A 1 13.81 8.52 0.44
C MET A 1 13.98 7.34 -0.51
N TRP A 2 13.08 6.37 -0.47
CA TRP A 2 12.92 5.39 -1.55
C TRP A 2 11.79 5.86 -2.47
N GLY A 3 12.17 6.20 -3.70
CA GLY A 3 11.30 6.93 -4.62
C GLY A 3 10.72 8.17 -3.96
N GLU A 4 9.46 8.44 -4.27
CA GLU A 4 8.74 9.61 -3.76
C GLU A 4 7.90 9.32 -2.50
N ALA A 5 7.78 8.04 -2.13
CA ALA A 5 6.71 7.55 -1.26
C ALA A 5 7.17 7.06 0.12
N LEU A 6 8.47 6.80 0.33
CA LEU A 6 8.98 6.26 1.58
C LEU A 6 10.16 7.09 2.12
N MET A 7 10.00 7.63 3.33
CA MET A 7 11.02 8.37 4.06
C MET A 7 11.64 7.49 5.14
N ILE A 8 12.97 7.39 5.13
CA ILE A 8 13.77 6.67 6.12
C ILE A 8 14.56 7.70 6.91
N ILE A 9 14.44 7.70 8.24
CA ILE A 9 15.18 8.61 9.12
C ILE A 9 16.04 7.77 10.07
N PRO A 10 17.27 7.39 9.66
CA PRO A 10 18.11 6.50 10.45
C PRO A 10 18.77 7.22 11.63
N VAL A 11 19.00 6.49 12.72
CA VAL A 11 19.87 6.93 13.82
C VAL A 11 21.32 6.80 13.37
N ILE A 12 22.08 7.90 13.42
CA ILE A 12 23.50 7.94 13.01
C ILE A 12 24.46 8.28 14.16
N GLU A 13 23.92 8.46 15.37
CA GLU A 13 24.68 8.79 16.57
C GLU A 13 24.74 7.58 17.52
N GLN A 14 25.93 7.27 18.01
CA GLN A 14 26.13 6.15 18.94
C GLN A 14 25.35 6.38 20.25
N GLY A 15 24.59 5.36 20.68
CA GLY A 15 23.86 5.39 21.95
C GLY A 15 22.56 6.20 21.94
N ALA A 16 22.20 6.82 20.82
CA ALA A 16 20.94 7.54 20.69
C ALA A 16 19.74 6.57 20.67
N THR A 17 18.66 6.96 21.35
CA THR A 17 17.37 6.23 21.40
C THR A 17 16.24 6.99 20.73
N SER A 18 16.56 8.12 20.11
CA SER A 18 15.68 8.94 19.29
C SER A 18 16.48 9.66 18.21
N VAL A 19 15.82 10.11 17.15
CA VAL A 19 16.43 10.87 16.06
C VAL A 19 15.54 12.05 15.67
N ASN A 20 16.15 13.22 15.48
CA ASN A 20 15.47 14.36 14.90
C ASN A 20 15.43 14.21 13.38
N GLY A 21 14.24 14.29 12.81
CA GLY A 21 14.00 14.14 11.39
C GLY A 21 13.11 15.25 10.85
N TYR A 22 13.42 15.75 9.66
CA TYR A 22 12.53 16.67 8.96
C TYR A 22 11.62 15.93 7.99
N LEU A 23 10.31 16.01 8.24
CA LEU A 23 9.26 15.58 7.32
C LEU A 23 8.71 16.81 6.56
N PRO A 24 8.75 16.86 5.22
CA PRO A 24 8.20 17.98 4.46
C PRO A 24 6.74 18.30 4.79
N GLY A 25 6.48 19.56 5.15
CA GLY A 25 5.16 20.05 5.58
C GLY A 25 4.08 20.11 4.50
N SER A 26 4.48 20.06 3.22
CA SER A 26 3.56 20.04 2.09
C SER A 26 2.91 18.67 1.84
N SER A 27 3.20 17.66 2.68
CA SER A 27 2.73 16.28 2.47
C SER A 27 2.17 15.68 3.75
N THR A 28 1.26 14.72 3.59
CA THR A 28 0.79 13.88 4.69
C THR A 28 1.77 12.71 4.86
N TRP A 29 2.08 12.35 6.10
CA TRP A 29 3.01 11.27 6.44
C TRP A 29 2.37 10.29 7.42
N TYR A 30 2.59 9.01 7.23
CA TYR A 30 2.10 7.92 8.09
C TYR A 30 3.27 7.11 8.60
N SER A 31 3.27 6.77 9.89
CA SER A 31 4.28 5.86 10.43
C SER A 31 4.03 4.42 9.94
N VAL A 32 5.10 3.71 9.59
CA VAL A 32 5.09 2.26 9.35
C VAL A 32 6.03 1.52 10.31
N TYR A 33 6.28 2.10 11.49
CA TYR A 33 7.10 1.51 12.53
C TYR A 33 6.40 1.56 13.89
N ASP A 34 6.64 0.51 14.69
CA ASP A 34 6.34 0.43 16.13
C ASP A 34 4.85 0.71 16.48
N SER A 35 4.58 1.21 17.69
CA SER A 35 3.26 1.51 18.25
C SER A 35 2.44 2.56 17.50
N TYR A 36 3.02 3.25 16.52
CA TYR A 36 2.35 4.28 15.72
C TYR A 36 1.97 3.79 14.32
N TYR A 37 2.07 2.50 14.05
CA TYR A 37 1.82 1.93 12.72
C TYR A 37 0.49 2.38 12.10
N GLY A 38 0.55 2.88 10.87
CA GLY A 38 -0.57 3.38 10.08
C GLY A 38 -1.13 4.74 10.52
N THR A 39 -0.65 5.30 11.63
CA THR A 39 -1.13 6.60 12.13
C THR A 39 -0.44 7.76 11.41
N LYS A 40 -1.20 8.84 11.21
CA LYS A 40 -0.67 10.10 10.66
C LYS A 40 0.29 10.75 11.66
N VAL A 41 1.45 11.20 11.18
CA VAL A 41 2.44 11.91 11.98
C VAL A 41 2.52 13.40 11.64
N THR A 42 2.93 14.20 12.61
CA THR A 42 3.12 15.64 12.42
C THR A 42 4.35 15.89 11.55
N PRO A 43 4.23 16.65 10.44
CA PRO A 43 5.39 17.01 9.64
C PRO A 43 6.21 18.12 10.32
N GLY A 44 7.37 18.43 9.75
CA GLY A 44 8.34 19.39 10.27
C GLY A 44 9.54 18.68 10.89
N ASN A 45 10.35 19.44 11.63
CA ASN A 45 11.49 18.89 12.36
C ASN A 45 11.00 18.32 13.70
N VAL A 46 10.92 16.99 13.80
CA VAL A 46 10.32 16.30 14.94
C VAL A 46 11.30 15.23 15.45
N SER A 47 11.34 15.06 16.78
CA SER A 47 12.07 13.96 17.42
C SER A 47 11.24 12.69 17.35
N HIS A 48 11.78 11.64 16.76
CA HIS A 48 11.15 10.33 16.63
C HIS A 48 11.82 9.30 17.55
N PRO A 49 11.06 8.52 18.33
CA PRO A 49 11.61 7.39 19.08
C PRO A 49 12.29 6.40 18.14
N ALA A 50 13.48 5.95 18.51
CA ALA A 50 14.26 4.95 17.79
C ALA A 50 15.03 4.05 18.77
N PRO A 51 14.35 3.38 19.72
CA PRO A 51 15.00 2.45 20.63
C PRO A 51 15.50 1.21 19.86
N LEU A 52 16.50 0.51 20.43
CA LEU A 52 17.03 -0.73 19.86
C LEU A 52 15.98 -1.87 19.76
N THR A 53 14.84 -1.72 20.43
CA THR A 53 13.76 -2.71 20.50
C THR A 53 12.70 -2.52 19.42
N SER A 54 12.79 -1.51 18.56
CA SER A 54 11.83 -1.29 17.48
C SER A 54 12.50 -0.98 16.14
N LEU A 55 11.68 -0.99 15.09
CA LEU A 55 12.12 -0.62 13.76
C LEU A 55 12.53 0.86 13.72
N ILE A 56 13.48 1.18 12.84
CA ILE A 56 13.90 2.57 12.62
C ILE A 56 12.71 3.43 12.15
N PRO A 57 12.71 4.75 12.45
CA PRO A 57 11.68 5.65 11.97
C PRO A 57 11.53 5.62 10.45
N LEU A 58 10.35 5.15 10.02
CA LEU A 58 10.01 4.89 8.63
C LEU A 58 8.60 5.44 8.35
N PHE A 59 8.46 6.24 7.30
CA PHE A 59 7.22 6.95 7.02
C PHE A 59 6.80 6.80 5.57
N VAL A 60 5.52 6.48 5.36
CA VAL A 60 4.89 6.45 4.05
C VAL A 60 4.23 7.81 3.78
N ARG A 61 4.47 8.34 2.58
CA ARG A 61 3.87 9.59 2.13
C ARG A 61 2.45 9.34 1.61
N GLY A 62 1.51 10.17 2.03
CA GLY A 62 0.15 10.18 1.46
C GLY A 62 0.16 10.58 -0.02
N GLY A 63 -0.78 10.05 -0.78
CA GLY A 63 -0.87 10.20 -2.24
C GLY A 63 -0.26 9.03 -3.03
N TYR A 64 0.24 8.00 -2.36
CA TYR A 64 0.98 6.90 -2.98
C TYR A 64 0.41 5.53 -2.65
N ILE A 65 0.53 4.60 -3.61
CA ILE A 65 0.22 3.18 -3.49
C ILE A 65 1.53 2.40 -3.60
N LEU A 66 1.86 1.64 -2.56
CA LEU A 66 3.05 0.82 -2.48
C LEU A 66 2.69 -0.67 -2.65
N PRO A 67 3.10 -1.33 -3.74
CA PRO A 67 3.00 -2.78 -3.84
C PRO A 67 4.02 -3.45 -2.91
N ARG A 68 3.58 -4.47 -2.19
CA ARG A 68 4.38 -5.26 -1.24
C ARG A 68 4.14 -6.75 -1.46
N GLN A 69 4.99 -7.57 -0.86
CA GLN A 69 4.76 -8.99 -0.65
C GLN A 69 5.09 -9.34 0.79
N SER A 70 4.42 -10.35 1.33
CA SER A 70 4.79 -10.88 2.64
C SER A 70 6.26 -11.35 2.60
N PRO A 71 7.06 -11.05 3.64
CA PRO A 71 8.48 -11.41 3.63
C PRO A 71 8.69 -12.93 3.74
N ALA A 72 9.84 -13.39 3.28
CA ALA A 72 10.34 -14.75 3.52
C ALA A 72 11.87 -14.70 3.69
N MET A 73 12.46 -15.80 4.15
CA MET A 73 13.92 -15.88 4.39
C MET A 73 14.77 -15.65 3.14
N THR A 74 14.23 -15.88 1.95
CA THR A 74 14.92 -15.63 0.67
C THR A 74 13.94 -15.05 -0.35
N THR A 75 14.48 -14.35 -1.37
CA THR A 75 13.69 -13.82 -2.49
C THR A 75 13.04 -14.92 -3.31
N ILE A 76 13.66 -16.10 -3.42
CA ILE A 76 13.09 -17.28 -4.08
C ILE A 76 11.75 -17.66 -3.44
N TYR A 77 11.64 -17.58 -2.11
CA TYR A 77 10.39 -17.86 -1.40
C TYR A 77 9.46 -16.65 -1.34
N SER A 78 9.98 -15.45 -1.09
CA SER A 78 9.13 -14.26 -0.92
C SER A 78 8.41 -13.89 -2.21
N ARG A 79 9.03 -14.11 -3.39
CA ARG A 79 8.40 -13.86 -4.70
C ARG A 79 7.18 -14.73 -4.96
N LYS A 80 7.03 -15.85 -4.26
CA LYS A 80 5.87 -16.75 -4.34
C LYS A 80 4.73 -16.33 -3.43
N ASN A 81 4.98 -15.41 -2.50
CA ASN A 81 3.95 -14.92 -1.59
C ASN A 81 2.98 -14.01 -2.32
N ARG A 82 1.74 -13.97 -1.80
CA ARG A 82 0.67 -13.09 -2.25
C ARG A 82 1.13 -11.62 -2.27
N PHE A 83 0.65 -10.89 -3.27
CA PHE A 83 0.82 -9.46 -3.31
C PHE A 83 -0.08 -8.77 -2.28
N GLU A 84 0.38 -7.62 -1.85
CA GLU A 84 -0.33 -6.71 -0.96
C GLU A 84 -0.19 -5.29 -1.51
N LEU A 85 -1.21 -4.44 -1.34
CA LEU A 85 -1.10 -3.01 -1.60
C LEU A 85 -1.20 -2.24 -0.29
N LEU A 86 -0.31 -1.27 -0.08
CA LEU A 86 -0.46 -0.23 0.93
C LEU A 86 -0.86 1.07 0.24
N ILE A 87 -2.06 1.57 0.53
CA ILE A 87 -2.61 2.81 -0.02
C ILE A 87 -2.59 3.86 1.08
N ALA A 88 -1.81 4.93 0.92
CA ALA A 88 -1.76 6.02 1.89
C ALA A 88 -2.44 7.26 1.31
N PHE A 89 -3.55 7.69 1.90
CA PHE A 89 -4.30 8.86 1.41
C PHE A 89 -3.71 10.20 1.85
N THR A 90 -3.98 11.27 1.11
CA THR A 90 -3.69 12.63 1.59
C THR A 90 -4.78 13.10 2.56
N SER A 91 -4.58 14.27 3.18
CA SER A 91 -5.56 14.83 4.12
C SER A 91 -6.72 15.58 3.44
N GLU A 92 -6.79 15.58 2.11
CA GLU A 92 -7.86 16.21 1.34
C GLU A 92 -9.23 15.52 1.58
N ASP A 93 -10.30 16.13 1.09
CA ASP A 93 -11.68 15.60 1.23
C ASP A 93 -11.93 14.43 0.29
N THR A 94 -11.38 14.51 -0.92
CA THR A 94 -11.43 13.44 -1.94
C THR A 94 -10.01 13.04 -2.34
N PRO A 95 -9.21 12.47 -1.42
CA PRO A 95 -7.82 12.19 -1.69
C PRO A 95 -7.70 11.09 -2.75
N THR A 96 -6.72 11.26 -3.62
CA THR A 96 -6.31 10.23 -4.59
C THR A 96 -4.95 9.67 -4.24
N SER A 97 -4.64 8.48 -4.73
CA SER A 97 -3.32 7.87 -4.56
C SER A 97 -2.93 7.07 -5.78
N ASN A 98 -1.64 7.10 -6.13
CA ASN A 98 -1.12 6.49 -7.35
C ASN A 98 0.07 5.60 -7.04
N GLY A 99 0.27 4.56 -7.83
CA GLY A 99 1.46 3.72 -7.75
C GLY A 99 1.65 2.88 -8.99
N GLU A 100 2.79 2.21 -9.06
CA GLU A 100 3.12 1.31 -10.17
C GLU A 100 3.80 0.06 -9.66
N LEU A 101 3.66 -1.04 -10.41
CA LEU A 101 4.38 -2.29 -10.19
C LEU A 101 5.01 -2.75 -11.50
N TYR A 102 6.32 -2.97 -11.46
CA TYR A 102 7.07 -3.67 -12.49
C TYR A 102 7.41 -5.06 -11.95
N TRP A 103 7.16 -6.11 -12.73
CA TRP A 103 7.41 -7.48 -12.31
C TRP A 103 7.92 -8.37 -13.44
N ASP A 104 9.12 -8.91 -13.28
CA ASP A 104 9.78 -9.83 -14.22
C ASP A 104 10.13 -11.16 -13.53
N ASP A 105 11.02 -11.95 -14.13
CA ASP A 105 11.52 -13.18 -13.50
C ASP A 105 12.54 -12.91 -12.38
N GLY A 106 13.18 -11.74 -12.40
CA GLY A 106 14.18 -11.30 -11.42
C GLY A 106 15.59 -11.87 -11.66
N GLU A 107 15.82 -12.58 -12.77
CA GLU A 107 17.07 -13.30 -13.04
C GLU A 107 17.60 -13.10 -14.46
N SER A 108 16.71 -12.89 -15.44
CA SER A 108 17.13 -12.69 -16.84
C SER A 108 17.99 -11.45 -16.99
N LEU A 109 19.01 -11.54 -17.86
CA LEU A 109 19.87 -10.41 -18.19
C LEU A 109 19.02 -9.31 -18.83
N PHE A 110 19.12 -8.11 -18.26
CA PHE A 110 18.50 -6.91 -18.81
C PHE A 110 19.37 -6.33 -19.92
N ASP A 111 18.79 -6.16 -21.10
CA ASP A 111 19.43 -5.49 -22.24
C ASP A 111 18.74 -4.14 -22.52
N ASP A 112 17.50 -4.19 -23.00
CA ASP A 112 16.65 -3.01 -23.19
C ASP A 112 15.20 -3.29 -22.76
N ILE A 113 14.52 -2.22 -22.34
CA ILE A 113 13.14 -2.27 -21.85
C ILE A 113 12.15 -2.74 -22.92
N SER A 114 12.42 -2.48 -24.22
CA SER A 114 11.52 -2.92 -25.29
C SER A 114 11.46 -4.45 -25.40
N ASN A 115 12.60 -5.11 -25.18
CA ASN A 115 12.77 -6.55 -25.35
C ASN A 115 12.67 -7.34 -24.03
N HIS A 116 12.88 -6.70 -22.88
CA HIS A 116 12.85 -7.37 -21.57
C HIS A 116 11.45 -7.89 -21.25
N ASN A 117 11.34 -9.12 -20.75
CA ASN A 117 10.03 -9.74 -20.47
C ASN A 117 9.54 -9.39 -19.06
N TYR A 118 8.56 -8.47 -18.95
CA TYR A 118 8.08 -7.98 -17.66
C TYR A 118 6.63 -7.48 -17.74
N TYR A 119 5.92 -7.57 -16.62
CA TYR A 119 4.62 -6.95 -16.39
C TYR A 119 4.79 -5.52 -15.90
N HIS A 120 3.88 -4.64 -16.35
CA HIS A 120 3.74 -3.29 -15.79
C HIS A 120 2.28 -3.05 -15.45
N PHE A 121 2.05 -2.64 -14.21
CA PHE A 121 0.75 -2.24 -13.70
C PHE A 121 0.79 -0.81 -13.18
N THR A 122 -0.29 -0.08 -13.40
CA THR A 122 -0.57 1.18 -12.71
C THR A 122 -1.73 0.99 -11.75
N PHE A 123 -1.65 1.68 -10.62
CA PHE A 123 -2.65 1.70 -9.57
C PHE A 123 -3.15 3.12 -9.39
N PHE A 124 -4.46 3.27 -9.30
CA PHE A 124 -5.12 4.52 -8.93
C PHE A 124 -6.15 4.22 -7.85
N SER A 125 -6.19 5.03 -6.81
CA SER A 125 -7.24 4.96 -5.79
C SER A 125 -7.82 6.33 -5.53
N GLN A 126 -9.11 6.36 -5.24
CA GLN A 126 -9.84 7.53 -4.79
C GLN A 126 -10.70 7.15 -3.58
N LEU A 127 -10.67 8.01 -2.57
CA LEU A 127 -11.53 7.89 -1.40
C LEU A 127 -12.46 9.11 -1.32
N SER A 128 -13.71 8.87 -0.95
CA SER A 128 -14.69 9.92 -0.68
C SER A 128 -15.62 9.48 0.47
N SER A 129 -16.46 10.40 0.93
CA SER A 129 -17.49 10.09 1.94
C SER A 129 -18.53 9.08 1.46
N THR A 130 -18.61 8.82 0.16
CA THR A 130 -19.63 7.92 -0.43
C THR A 130 -19.04 6.60 -0.90
N ASN A 131 -17.77 6.57 -1.30
CA ASN A 131 -17.14 5.36 -1.84
C ASN A 131 -15.63 5.33 -1.68
N PHE A 132 -15.09 4.12 -1.77
CA PHE A 132 -13.71 3.85 -2.09
C PHE A 132 -13.64 3.20 -3.46
N ILE A 133 -12.64 3.59 -4.25
CA ILE A 133 -12.33 3.01 -5.55
C ILE A 133 -10.84 2.69 -5.60
N LEU A 134 -10.51 1.49 -6.06
CA LEU A 134 -9.17 1.08 -6.50
C LEU A 134 -9.26 0.56 -7.94
N GLN A 135 -8.51 1.20 -8.82
CA GLN A 135 -8.32 0.79 -10.20
C GLN A 135 -6.91 0.26 -10.40
N ILE A 136 -6.81 -0.90 -11.04
CA ILE A 136 -5.56 -1.54 -11.42
C ILE A 136 -5.59 -1.72 -12.93
N ASN A 137 -4.61 -1.18 -13.65
CA ASN A 137 -4.50 -1.35 -15.09
C ASN A 137 -3.20 -2.05 -15.43
N LYS A 138 -3.28 -3.12 -16.23
CA LYS A 138 -2.10 -3.79 -16.79
C LYS A 138 -1.71 -3.07 -18.08
N ILE A 139 -0.62 -2.33 -18.02
CA ILE A 139 -0.05 -1.59 -19.15
C ILE A 139 0.75 -2.53 -20.05
N ARG A 140 1.46 -3.50 -19.46
CA ARG A 140 2.27 -4.48 -20.19
C ARG A 140 2.12 -5.87 -19.62
N SER A 141 2.10 -6.87 -20.49
CA SER A 141 2.09 -8.29 -20.11
C SER A 141 3.47 -8.91 -20.31
N ALA A 142 3.82 -9.85 -19.44
CA ALA A 142 4.94 -10.76 -19.64
C ALA A 142 4.46 -12.13 -20.14
N ASN A 143 5.36 -12.87 -20.77
CA ASN A 143 5.14 -14.25 -21.22
C ASN A 143 5.78 -15.24 -20.26
N GLY A 144 5.09 -16.34 -19.93
CA GLY A 144 5.68 -17.45 -19.15
C GLY A 144 5.97 -17.16 -17.67
N ILE A 145 5.63 -15.96 -17.18
CA ILE A 145 5.73 -15.60 -15.76
C ILE A 145 4.34 -15.70 -15.14
N ILE A 146 4.22 -16.43 -14.05
CA ILE A 146 2.97 -16.56 -13.30
C ILE A 146 3.05 -15.66 -12.07
N LEU A 147 2.09 -14.73 -11.95
CA LEU A 147 1.99 -13.81 -10.84
C LEU A 147 1.24 -14.46 -9.65
N PRO A 148 1.72 -14.24 -8.41
CA PRO A 148 0.88 -14.41 -7.23
C PRO A 148 -0.41 -13.58 -7.32
N LYS A 149 -1.45 -14.01 -6.60
CA LYS A 149 -2.67 -13.21 -6.47
C LYS A 149 -2.42 -12.00 -5.57
N LEU A 150 -3.16 -10.93 -5.80
CA LEU A 150 -3.24 -9.80 -4.87
C LEU A 150 -4.40 -10.08 -3.91
N GLU A 151 -4.09 -10.19 -2.62
CA GLU A 151 -5.04 -10.69 -1.61
C GLU A 151 -5.21 -9.76 -0.41
N ASN A 152 -4.27 -8.85 -0.17
CA ASN A 152 -4.35 -7.89 0.93
C ASN A 152 -4.29 -6.44 0.45
N ILE A 153 -5.17 -5.60 0.95
CA ILE A 153 -5.11 -4.15 0.76
C ILE A 153 -5.19 -3.49 2.14
N GLU A 154 -4.16 -2.73 2.45
CA GLU A 154 -4.05 -1.92 3.65
C GLU A 154 -4.17 -0.45 3.27
N LEU A 155 -5.01 0.29 3.97
CA LEU A 155 -5.34 1.67 3.68
C LEU A 155 -5.08 2.55 4.90
N PHE A 156 -4.25 3.58 4.74
CA PHE A 156 -3.96 4.58 5.77
C PHE A 156 -4.66 5.90 5.48
N GLY A 157 -5.12 6.58 6.52
CA GLY A 157 -5.91 7.81 6.37
C GLY A 157 -7.32 7.53 5.88
N TYR A 158 -7.85 6.35 6.17
CA TYR A 158 -9.22 5.96 5.83
C TYR A 158 -10.20 6.59 6.83
N LYS A 159 -10.79 7.74 6.47
CA LYS A 159 -11.57 8.59 7.39
C LYS A 159 -13.05 8.20 7.55
N PHE A 160 -13.52 7.21 6.81
CA PHE A 160 -14.95 6.87 6.72
C PHE A 160 -15.23 5.46 7.22
N TYR A 161 -16.49 5.12 7.48
CA TYR A 161 -16.89 3.75 7.81
C TYR A 161 -17.14 2.96 6.51
N PRO A 162 -16.38 1.89 6.24
CA PRO A 162 -16.54 1.11 5.03
C PRO A 162 -17.75 0.16 5.13
N ASN A 163 -18.59 0.11 4.10
CA ASN A 163 -19.61 -0.93 3.97
C ASN A 163 -19.09 -2.06 3.07
N LEU A 164 -18.20 -2.90 3.61
CA LEU A 164 -17.53 -3.95 2.84
C LEU A 164 -18.49 -5.03 2.28
N LYS A 165 -19.72 -5.13 2.79
CA LYS A 165 -20.73 -6.09 2.31
C LYS A 165 -21.18 -5.81 0.87
N ASN A 166 -21.00 -4.59 0.39
CA ASN A 166 -21.32 -4.22 -0.99
C ASN A 166 -20.08 -4.09 -1.88
N ALA A 167 -18.95 -4.63 -1.43
CA ALA A 167 -17.74 -4.62 -2.22
C ALA A 167 -17.93 -5.38 -3.54
N THR A 168 -17.44 -4.80 -4.62
CA THR A 168 -17.45 -5.42 -5.94
C THR A 168 -16.10 -5.30 -6.64
N LEU A 169 -15.74 -6.33 -7.40
CA LEU A 169 -14.61 -6.36 -8.32
C LEU A 169 -15.16 -6.50 -9.74
N ASN A 170 -14.94 -5.48 -10.57
CA ASN A 170 -15.51 -5.39 -11.91
C ASN A 170 -17.04 -5.61 -11.91
N GLY A 171 -17.73 -5.09 -10.89
CA GLY A 171 -19.18 -5.22 -10.71
C GLY A 171 -19.66 -6.54 -10.09
N ASN A 172 -18.79 -7.54 -9.93
CA ASN A 172 -19.13 -8.80 -9.28
C ASN A 172 -18.87 -8.72 -7.77
N PRO A 173 -19.73 -9.29 -6.89
CA PRO A 173 -19.52 -9.27 -5.45
C PRO A 173 -18.16 -9.85 -5.03
N VAL A 174 -17.52 -9.21 -4.05
CA VAL A 174 -16.33 -9.71 -3.36
C VAL A 174 -16.66 -9.92 -1.89
N TYR A 175 -16.20 -11.04 -1.34
CA TYR A 175 -16.37 -11.37 0.06
C TYR A 175 -14.99 -11.39 0.73
N PHE A 176 -14.81 -10.54 1.73
CA PHE A 176 -13.59 -10.51 2.53
C PHE A 176 -13.62 -11.58 3.62
N ASP A 177 -12.43 -12.04 4.01
CA ASP A 177 -12.24 -13.04 5.06
C ASP A 177 -12.85 -12.57 6.40
N ASP A 178 -12.73 -11.27 6.68
CA ASP A 178 -13.51 -10.56 7.70
C ASP A 178 -14.56 -9.66 7.02
N PRO A 179 -15.87 -9.92 7.21
CA PRO A 179 -16.96 -9.12 6.62
C PRO A 179 -16.96 -7.63 7.02
N ASN A 180 -16.32 -7.27 8.14
CA ASN A 180 -16.18 -5.89 8.59
C ASN A 180 -14.76 -5.34 8.35
N GLY A 181 -13.80 -6.20 7.97
CA GLY A 181 -12.38 -5.88 7.91
C GLY A 181 -11.80 -5.51 9.28
N SER A 182 -10.50 -5.21 9.29
CA SER A 182 -9.83 -4.70 10.49
C SER A 182 -9.78 -3.17 10.45
N TYR A 183 -10.95 -2.51 10.50
CA TYR A 183 -11.03 -1.04 10.54
C TYR A 183 -10.85 -0.48 11.96
N SER A 184 -10.05 0.57 12.10
CA SER A 184 -9.93 1.37 13.32
C SER A 184 -10.18 2.85 13.03
N PRO A 185 -11.24 3.45 13.61
CA PRO A 185 -11.50 4.89 13.45
C PRO A 185 -10.48 5.77 14.19
N PHE A 186 -9.75 5.21 15.16
CA PHE A 186 -8.72 5.93 15.91
C PHE A 186 -7.42 6.07 15.12
N THR A 187 -6.98 5.00 14.47
CA THR A 187 -5.77 5.02 13.65
C THR A 187 -6.06 5.39 12.20
N GLN A 188 -7.33 5.34 11.78
CA GLN A 188 -7.77 5.51 10.39
C GLN A 188 -7.10 4.51 9.45
N VAL A 189 -6.93 3.28 9.95
CA VAL A 189 -6.38 2.15 9.21
C VAL A 189 -7.49 1.18 8.91
N LEU A 190 -7.63 0.82 7.63
CA LEU A 190 -8.47 -0.28 7.18
C LEU A 190 -7.57 -1.34 6.56
N ASN A 191 -7.67 -2.58 7.02
CA ASN A 191 -7.06 -3.72 6.34
C ASN A 191 -8.16 -4.67 5.88
N VAL A 192 -8.13 -5.03 4.60
CA VAL A 192 -9.04 -6.00 4.00
C VAL A 192 -8.24 -7.12 3.33
N THR A 193 -8.69 -8.35 3.53
CA THR A 193 -8.07 -9.54 2.98
C THR A 193 -9.14 -10.44 2.39
N ALA A 194 -8.88 -11.00 1.22
CA ALA A 194 -9.69 -12.04 0.63
C ALA A 194 -8.79 -13.01 -0.14
N THR A 195 -8.97 -14.31 0.09
CA THR A 195 -8.22 -15.34 -0.64
C THR A 195 -8.52 -15.26 -2.15
N GLY A 196 -7.49 -15.16 -2.98
CA GLY A 196 -7.60 -15.04 -4.42
C GLY A 196 -8.28 -13.77 -4.92
N MET A 197 -8.36 -12.70 -4.12
CA MET A 197 -9.16 -11.50 -4.40
C MET A 197 -8.99 -10.97 -5.82
N ILE A 198 -7.75 -10.72 -6.26
CA ILE A 198 -7.47 -10.22 -7.61
C ILE A 198 -6.44 -11.12 -8.29
N ASP A 199 -6.84 -11.71 -9.42
CA ASP A 199 -5.97 -12.44 -10.31
C ASP A 199 -5.36 -11.56 -11.39
N LEU A 200 -4.12 -11.10 -11.17
CA LEU A 200 -3.40 -10.23 -12.09
C LEU A 200 -2.95 -10.92 -13.39
N ASN A 201 -3.01 -12.26 -13.47
CA ASN A 201 -2.67 -13.00 -14.68
C ASN A 201 -3.75 -12.86 -15.75
N ASN A 202 -5.02 -12.82 -15.34
CA ASN A 202 -6.19 -12.93 -16.21
C ASN A 202 -6.97 -11.61 -16.25
N GLY A 203 -6.86 -10.89 -17.37
CA GLY A 203 -7.51 -9.60 -17.57
C GLY A 203 -6.51 -8.48 -17.89
N SER A 204 -7.03 -7.28 -18.14
CA SER A 204 -6.25 -6.07 -18.43
C SER A 204 -6.53 -4.94 -17.45
N SER A 205 -7.66 -5.00 -16.73
CA SER A 205 -8.01 -4.01 -15.72
C SER A 205 -8.93 -4.59 -14.64
N TRP A 206 -8.84 -4.02 -13.45
CA TRP A 206 -9.64 -4.38 -12.29
C TRP A 206 -10.09 -3.12 -11.57
N THR A 207 -11.38 -3.06 -11.22
CA THR A 207 -11.95 -1.98 -10.39
C THR A 207 -12.59 -2.60 -9.17
N LEU A 208 -11.97 -2.38 -8.01
CA LEU A 208 -12.50 -2.75 -6.70
C LEU A 208 -13.17 -1.53 -6.08
N THR A 209 -14.41 -1.67 -5.61
CA THR A 209 -15.18 -0.58 -5.03
C THR A 209 -16.10 -1.05 -3.92
N TRP A 210 -16.35 -0.18 -2.94
CA TRP A 210 -17.41 -0.32 -1.94
C TRP A 210 -17.90 1.06 -1.50
N SER A 211 -19.06 1.12 -0.84
CA SER A 211 -19.60 2.39 -0.33
C SER A 211 -19.10 2.73 1.07
N ASN A 212 -19.15 4.00 1.41
CA ASN A 212 -18.78 4.53 2.72
C ASN A 212 -19.96 5.21 3.39
N THR A 213 -19.94 5.28 4.72
CA THR A 213 -20.82 6.12 5.51
C THR A 213 -20.02 7.05 6.41
N VAL A 214 -20.62 8.19 6.73
CA VAL A 214 -20.07 9.17 7.68
C VAL A 214 -20.56 8.88 9.11
N ASP A 215 -21.65 8.13 9.24
CA ASP A 215 -22.33 7.79 10.50
C ASP A 215 -22.22 6.30 10.83
N PHE A 216 -22.28 6.00 12.14
CA PHE A 216 -22.31 4.66 12.75
C PHE A 216 -23.65 3.95 12.57
#